data_AF-T1B8L0-F1
#
_entry.id   AF-T1B8L0-F1
#
_cell.length_a   1.000
_cell.length_b   1.000
_cell.length_c   1.000
_cell.angle_alpha   90.00
_cell.angle_beta   90.00
_cell.angle_gamma   90.00
#
_symmetry.space_group_name_H-M   'P 1'
#
loop_
_entity.id
_entity.type
_entity.pdbx_description
1 polymer ?
#
loop_
_entity_poly.entity_id
_entity_poly.type
_entity_poly.pdbx_seq_one_letter_code
_entity_poly.pdbx_strand_id
1 'polypeptide(L)'
;LPVAELMTVNFALLALDQIVNSAAKFHYMFGGQWSVPLVVRTVSGFGQLGPTHSQSFEGWFASVPGLKVVMPATPADAKGLLLAAIRDPDPVVFIEHSLLYSTKGEVPSGADGDGEVPIGKAKVVREGSDVTLVGYSRMLLQALQAAEVLEREDGISCEVVDLRTLRPLDYPTVANSVRRTHRLVLCGEDWRTGGFGASLLSEMQDRCFDDLDAPIQRVAMRDIPLPYSRQLEH
;
A
#
# COMPACT_ATOMS: atom_id res chain seq x y z
N LEU A 1 -10.56 12.13 -18.86
CA LEU A 1 -10.09 10.86 -18.26
C LEU A 1 -11.03 10.49 -17.14
N PRO A 2 -11.65 9.29 -17.17
CA PRO A 2 -12.59 8.87 -16.14
C PRO A 2 -11.87 8.61 -14.80
N VAL A 3 -12.44 9.16 -13.73
CA VAL A 3 -12.11 8.82 -12.35
C VAL A 3 -13.37 8.16 -11.77
N ALA A 4 -13.43 6.83 -11.86
CA ALA A 4 -14.55 6.05 -11.37
C ALA A 4 -14.40 5.83 -9.87
N GLU A 5 -15.43 6.17 -9.10
CA GLU A 5 -15.43 5.93 -7.65
C GLU A 5 -16.27 4.70 -7.31
N LEU A 6 -15.68 3.81 -6.53
CA LEU A 6 -16.37 2.74 -5.84
C LEU A 6 -16.41 3.09 -4.36
N MET A 7 -17.62 3.22 -3.79
CA MET A 7 -17.84 3.64 -2.40
C MET A 7 -16.94 2.90 -1.40
N THR A 8 -16.69 1.62 -1.65
CA THR A 8 -15.71 0.84 -0.90
C THR A 8 -15.16 -0.30 -1.74
N VAL A 9 -13.94 -0.74 -1.41
CA VAL A 9 -13.24 -1.82 -2.11
C VAL A 9 -14.06 -3.13 -2.10
N ASN A 10 -14.89 -3.33 -1.08
CA ASN A 10 -15.78 -4.49 -0.98
C ASN A 10 -16.75 -4.60 -2.17
N PHE A 11 -17.19 -3.47 -2.73
CA PHE A 11 -18.12 -3.45 -3.87
C PHE A 11 -17.42 -3.61 -5.21
N ALA A 12 -16.08 -3.56 -5.24
CA ALA A 12 -15.31 -3.79 -6.46
C ALA A 12 -15.50 -5.18 -7.04
N LEU A 13 -15.97 -6.15 -6.23
CA LEU A 13 -16.35 -7.49 -6.69
C LEU A 13 -17.39 -7.45 -7.84
N LEU A 14 -18.30 -6.47 -7.82
CA LEU A 14 -19.32 -6.33 -8.87
C LEU A 14 -18.77 -5.80 -10.20
N ALA A 15 -17.61 -5.12 -10.16
CA ALA A 15 -16.96 -4.51 -11.31
C ALA A 15 -15.61 -5.17 -11.66
N LEU A 16 -15.31 -6.32 -11.05
CA LEU A 16 -13.98 -6.91 -11.13
C LEU A 16 -13.62 -7.35 -12.55
N ASP A 17 -14.58 -7.86 -13.32
CA ASP A 17 -14.37 -8.23 -14.73
C ASP A 17 -13.96 -7.02 -15.59
N GLN A 18 -14.59 -5.88 -15.35
CA GLN A 18 -14.34 -4.63 -16.06
C GLN A 18 -12.95 -4.09 -15.69
N ILE A 19 -12.57 -4.17 -14.42
CA ILE A 19 -11.25 -3.73 -13.96
C ILE A 19 -10.15 -4.67 -14.49
N VAL A 20 -10.35 -5.98 -14.39
CA VAL A 20 -9.32 -6.97 -14.69
C VAL A 20 -9.27 -7.27 -16.19
N ASN A 21 -10.34 -7.77 -16.78
CA ASN A 21 -10.34 -8.25 -18.16
C ASN A 21 -10.45 -7.10 -19.15
N SER A 22 -11.31 -6.11 -18.87
CA SER A 22 -11.57 -5.02 -19.83
C SER A 22 -10.57 -3.86 -19.73
N ALA A 23 -10.04 -3.55 -18.55
CA ALA A 23 -9.07 -2.46 -18.39
C ALA A 23 -7.63 -2.97 -18.38
N ALA A 24 -7.25 -3.81 -17.40
CA ALA A 24 -5.85 -4.20 -17.18
C ALA A 24 -5.19 -4.90 -18.38
N LYS A 25 -5.95 -5.72 -19.12
CA LYS A 25 -5.40 -6.53 -20.23
C LYS A 25 -5.43 -5.83 -21.58
N PHE A 26 -6.21 -4.76 -21.71
CA PHE A 26 -6.53 -4.18 -23.01
C PHE A 26 -5.27 -3.74 -23.77
N HIS A 27 -4.37 -3.02 -23.09
CA HIS A 27 -3.13 -2.55 -23.71
C HIS A 27 -2.28 -3.70 -24.27
N TYR A 28 -2.18 -4.79 -23.51
CA TYR A 28 -1.44 -5.99 -23.94
C TYR A 28 -2.16 -6.73 -25.07
N MET A 29 -3.47 -6.96 -24.96
CA MET A 29 -4.26 -7.71 -25.94
C MET A 29 -4.23 -7.08 -27.34
N PHE A 30 -4.14 -5.74 -27.42
CA PHE A 30 -4.07 -5.02 -28.69
C PHE A 30 -2.63 -4.62 -29.08
N GLY A 31 -1.61 -5.29 -28.53
CA GLY A 31 -0.22 -5.08 -28.92
C GLY A 31 0.26 -3.64 -28.73
N GLY A 32 -0.23 -2.95 -27.70
CA GLY A 32 0.12 -1.57 -27.37
C GLY A 32 -0.61 -0.49 -28.17
N GLN A 33 -1.50 -0.85 -29.10
CA GLN A 33 -2.21 0.11 -29.95
C GLN A 33 -3.27 0.94 -29.22
N TRP A 34 -3.79 0.42 -28.10
CA TRP A 34 -4.81 1.07 -27.29
C TRP A 34 -4.35 1.11 -25.84
N SER A 35 -4.68 2.16 -25.10
CA SER A 35 -4.51 2.22 -23.65
C SER A 35 -5.86 2.48 -22.97
N VAL A 36 -5.96 2.16 -21.69
CA VAL A 36 -7.18 2.39 -20.89
C VAL A 36 -6.82 3.35 -19.76
N PRO A 37 -6.83 4.66 -20.04
CA PRO A 37 -6.42 5.65 -19.04
C PRO A 37 -7.61 5.88 -18.10
N LEU A 38 -7.60 5.16 -16.99
CA LEU A 38 -8.70 5.02 -16.04
C LEU A 38 -8.16 5.02 -14.62
N VAL A 39 -8.72 5.88 -13.76
CA VAL A 39 -8.51 5.77 -12.31
C VAL A 39 -9.74 5.15 -11.69
N VAL A 40 -9.56 4.02 -10.99
CA VAL A 40 -10.59 3.45 -10.11
C VAL A 40 -10.23 3.83 -8.69
N ARG A 41 -10.91 4.82 -8.14
CA ARG A 41 -10.77 5.25 -6.75
C ARG A 41 -11.70 4.44 -5.86
N THR A 42 -11.19 3.97 -4.74
CA THR A 42 -12.00 3.26 -3.75
C THR A 42 -11.42 3.39 -2.35
N VAL A 43 -12.14 2.86 -1.37
CA VAL A 43 -11.83 3.01 0.05
C VAL A 43 -11.76 1.66 0.73
N SER A 44 -10.65 1.40 1.43
CA SER A 44 -10.45 0.30 2.36
C SER A 44 -10.53 0.80 3.82
N GLY A 45 -10.51 -0.16 4.74
CA GLY A 45 -10.33 0.09 6.17
C GLY A 45 -11.46 0.91 6.79
N PHE A 46 -12.47 0.22 7.31
CA PHE A 46 -13.57 0.80 8.07
C PHE A 46 -13.62 0.19 9.47
N GLY A 47 -14.02 0.99 10.46
CA GLY A 47 -14.31 0.48 11.80
C GLY A 47 -15.78 0.11 11.95
N GLN A 48 -16.07 -1.03 12.57
CA GLN A 48 -17.39 -1.48 13.00
C GLN A 48 -18.44 -1.58 11.88
N LEU A 49 -18.06 -2.00 10.66
CA LEU A 49 -19.02 -2.26 9.58
C LEU A 49 -19.32 -3.76 9.37
N GLY A 50 -18.68 -4.63 10.15
CA GLY A 50 -18.84 -6.07 10.04
C GLY A 50 -18.19 -6.67 8.79
N PRO A 51 -18.40 -7.97 8.53
CA PRO A 51 -17.52 -8.75 7.68
C PRO A 51 -17.59 -8.43 6.18
N THR A 52 -18.70 -7.87 5.69
CA THR A 52 -18.91 -7.59 4.26
C THR A 52 -18.40 -6.21 3.81
N HIS A 53 -17.94 -5.38 4.75
CA HIS A 53 -17.50 -4.01 4.50
C HIS A 53 -16.06 -3.75 4.98
N SER A 54 -15.34 -4.80 5.35
CA SER A 54 -14.01 -4.71 5.96
C SER A 54 -13.01 -5.68 5.34
N GLN A 55 -13.11 -5.91 4.03
CA GLN A 55 -12.19 -6.75 3.28
C GLN A 55 -10.94 -5.96 2.82
N SER A 56 -9.83 -6.69 2.67
CA SER A 56 -8.55 -6.17 2.20
C SER A 56 -8.23 -6.78 0.83
N PHE A 57 -8.66 -6.11 -0.25
CA PHE A 57 -8.49 -6.57 -1.64
C PHE A 57 -7.32 -5.93 -2.39
N GLU A 58 -6.53 -5.12 -1.71
CA GLU A 58 -5.35 -4.49 -2.31
C GLU A 58 -4.37 -5.53 -2.87
N GLY A 59 -4.21 -6.67 -2.19
CA GLY A 59 -3.38 -7.79 -2.67
C GLY A 59 -3.94 -8.44 -3.94
N TRP A 60 -5.27 -8.53 -4.07
CA TRP A 60 -5.92 -9.06 -5.28
C TRP A 60 -5.63 -8.15 -6.48
N PHE A 61 -5.85 -6.85 -6.35
CA PHE A 61 -5.53 -5.91 -7.42
C PHE A 61 -4.03 -5.90 -7.75
N ALA A 62 -3.17 -5.90 -6.73
CA ALA A 62 -1.71 -5.91 -6.92
C ALA A 62 -1.22 -7.20 -7.60
N SER A 63 -1.97 -8.29 -7.52
CA SER A 63 -1.63 -9.54 -8.21
C SER A 63 -1.88 -9.51 -9.72
N VAL A 64 -2.69 -8.57 -10.24
CA VAL A 64 -3.15 -8.56 -11.64
C VAL A 64 -2.17 -7.81 -12.55
N PRO A 65 -1.53 -8.47 -13.55
CA PRO A 65 -0.71 -7.77 -14.54
C PRO A 65 -1.51 -6.80 -15.39
N GLY A 66 -0.92 -5.63 -15.64
CA GLY A 66 -1.55 -4.52 -16.37
C GLY A 66 -2.25 -3.48 -15.49
N LEU A 67 -2.45 -3.77 -14.20
CA LEU A 67 -2.85 -2.74 -13.23
C LEU A 67 -1.63 -2.05 -12.62
N LYS A 68 -1.84 -0.82 -12.18
CA LYS A 68 -1.03 -0.14 -11.16
C LYS A 68 -1.90 0.03 -9.91
N VAL A 69 -1.33 -0.16 -8.72
CA VAL A 69 -2.07 -0.14 -7.45
C VAL A 69 -1.33 0.72 -6.44
N VAL A 70 -1.99 1.76 -5.96
CA VAL A 70 -1.43 2.75 -5.03
C VAL A 70 -2.32 2.90 -3.80
N MET A 71 -1.67 3.13 -2.65
CA MET A 71 -2.30 3.29 -1.34
C MET A 71 -1.61 4.40 -0.53
N PRO A 72 -2.06 5.66 -0.63
CA PRO A 72 -1.44 6.77 0.08
C PRO A 72 -1.64 6.68 1.60
N ALA A 73 -0.65 7.16 2.35
CA ALA A 73 -0.70 7.26 3.81
C ALA A 73 -0.83 8.71 4.33
N THR A 74 -0.31 9.69 3.58
CA THR A 74 -0.30 11.11 3.99
C THR A 74 -1.10 11.99 3.03
N PRO A 75 -1.56 13.18 3.45
CA PRO A 75 -2.23 14.13 2.55
C PRO A 75 -1.39 14.53 1.32
N ALA A 76 -0.07 14.68 1.49
CA ALA A 76 0.85 14.95 0.39
C ALA A 76 0.87 13.80 -0.62
N ASP A 77 0.96 12.54 -0.14
CA ASP A 77 0.96 11.37 -1.00
C ASP A 77 -0.39 11.17 -1.69
N ALA A 78 -1.50 11.43 -0.99
CA ALA A 78 -2.82 11.33 -1.56
C ALA A 78 -3.00 12.29 -2.74
N LYS A 79 -2.60 13.56 -2.59
CA LYS A 79 -2.60 14.53 -3.70
C LYS A 79 -1.67 14.07 -4.82
N GLY A 80 -0.41 13.79 -4.49
CA GLY A 80 0.63 13.53 -5.47
C GLY A 80 0.41 12.26 -6.29
N LEU A 81 0.02 11.16 -5.65
CA LEU A 81 -0.28 9.90 -6.32
C LEU A 81 -1.58 10.00 -7.13
N LEU A 82 -2.56 10.79 -6.69
CA LEU A 82 -3.80 10.95 -7.46
C LEU A 82 -3.54 11.75 -8.75
N LEU A 83 -2.68 12.78 -8.69
CA LEU A 83 -2.22 13.48 -9.88
C LEU A 83 -1.50 12.54 -10.85
N ALA A 84 -0.56 11.74 -10.34
CA ALA A 84 0.16 10.75 -11.14
C ALA A 84 -0.82 9.73 -11.77
N ALA A 85 -1.78 9.21 -11.00
CA ALA A 85 -2.77 8.26 -11.46
C ALA A 85 -3.67 8.84 -12.57
N ILE A 86 -4.11 10.08 -12.44
CA ILE A 86 -4.95 10.75 -13.46
C ILE A 86 -4.18 10.96 -14.76
N ARG A 87 -2.86 11.18 -14.68
CA ARG A 87 -1.99 11.42 -15.84
C ARG A 87 -1.50 10.13 -16.49
N ASP A 88 -1.60 9.01 -15.78
CA ASP A 88 -1.14 7.72 -16.24
C ASP A 88 -2.01 7.20 -17.42
N PRO A 89 -1.40 6.69 -18.51
CA PRO A 89 -2.15 6.19 -19.65
C PRO A 89 -2.80 4.81 -19.43
N ASP A 90 -2.45 4.13 -18.34
CA ASP A 90 -2.86 2.77 -17.98
C ASP A 90 -3.85 2.80 -16.79
N PRO A 91 -4.58 1.70 -16.54
CA PRO A 91 -5.51 1.66 -15.42
C PRO A 91 -4.79 1.66 -14.06
N VAL A 92 -5.18 2.60 -13.19
CA VAL A 92 -4.67 2.75 -11.83
C VAL A 92 -5.80 2.52 -10.82
N VAL A 93 -5.59 1.57 -9.91
CA VAL A 93 -6.45 1.38 -8.74
C VAL A 93 -5.87 2.19 -7.58
N PHE A 94 -6.62 3.19 -7.14
CA PHE A 94 -6.24 4.12 -6.09
C PHE A 94 -7.07 3.79 -4.84
N ILE A 95 -6.45 3.13 -3.87
CA ILE A 95 -7.13 2.64 -2.67
C ILE A 95 -6.80 3.54 -1.49
N GLU A 96 -7.78 4.33 -1.09
CA GLU A 96 -7.74 5.19 0.08
C GLU A 96 -8.09 4.40 1.34
N HIS A 97 -7.83 4.97 2.52
CA HIS A 97 -8.20 4.36 3.78
C HIS A 97 -9.11 5.32 4.57
N SER A 98 -10.31 4.87 4.96
CA SER A 98 -11.33 5.77 5.51
C SER A 98 -10.88 6.50 6.77
N LEU A 99 -10.16 5.80 7.66
CA LEU A 99 -9.61 6.37 8.90
C LEU A 99 -8.50 7.41 8.68
N LEU A 100 -8.00 7.59 7.46
CA LEU A 100 -7.00 8.61 7.13
C LEU A 100 -7.61 9.92 6.61
N TYR A 101 -8.91 9.99 6.34
CA TYR A 101 -9.51 11.18 5.73
C TYR A 101 -9.46 12.43 6.60
N SER A 102 -9.46 12.27 7.92
CA SER A 102 -9.34 13.39 8.86
C SER A 102 -7.88 13.76 9.16
N THR A 103 -6.91 13.00 8.65
CA THR A 103 -5.49 13.25 8.85
C THR A 103 -5.09 14.58 8.20
N LYS A 104 -4.43 15.44 8.99
CA LYS A 104 -3.90 16.71 8.51
C LYS A 104 -2.39 16.60 8.34
N GLY A 105 -1.87 17.25 7.32
CA GLY A 105 -0.45 17.27 7.00
C GLY A 105 -0.18 18.36 5.98
N GLU A 106 1.08 18.74 5.85
CA GLU A 106 1.50 19.69 4.82
C GLU A 106 1.30 19.09 3.43
N VAL A 107 0.83 19.91 2.50
CA VAL A 107 0.60 19.52 1.11
C VAL A 107 1.27 20.58 0.23
N PRO A 108 2.13 20.18 -0.72
CA PRO A 108 2.80 21.13 -1.61
C PRO A 108 1.79 22.08 -2.28
N SER A 109 2.07 23.38 -2.27
CA SER A 109 1.24 24.36 -2.95
C SER A 109 1.57 24.36 -4.43
N GLY A 110 0.68 24.90 -5.29
CA GLY A 110 0.96 25.00 -6.73
C GLY A 110 2.20 25.85 -7.07
N ALA A 111 2.67 26.69 -6.14
CA ALA A 111 3.90 27.47 -6.30
C ALA A 111 5.17 26.60 -6.15
N ASP A 112 5.08 25.47 -5.45
CA ASP A 112 6.18 24.53 -5.18
C ASP A 112 6.28 23.42 -6.25
N GLY A 113 5.47 23.54 -7.32
CA GLY A 113 5.15 22.46 -8.26
C GLY A 113 3.80 21.83 -7.97
N ASP A 114 3.35 20.92 -8.81
CA ASP A 114 2.07 20.23 -8.58
C ASP A 114 2.15 19.20 -7.44
N GLY A 115 3.36 18.84 -7.00
CA GLY A 115 3.59 17.89 -5.92
C GLY A 115 3.25 16.45 -6.34
N GLU A 116 3.36 16.13 -7.62
CA GLU A 116 3.19 14.77 -8.13
C GLU A 116 4.15 13.79 -7.43
N VAL A 117 3.64 12.60 -7.08
CA VAL A 117 4.43 11.52 -6.50
C VAL A 117 4.48 10.37 -7.52
N PRO A 118 5.68 9.93 -7.94
CA PRO A 118 5.79 8.89 -8.95
C PRO A 118 5.26 7.54 -8.44
N ILE A 119 4.39 6.91 -9.25
CA ILE A 119 3.93 5.55 -9.01
C ILE A 119 5.14 4.60 -9.06
N GLY A 120 5.21 3.68 -8.10
CA GLY A 120 6.29 2.70 -7.99
C GLY A 120 7.54 3.22 -7.29
N LYS A 121 7.42 4.27 -6.48
CA LYS A 121 8.49 4.79 -5.63
C LYS A 121 8.08 4.84 -4.17
N ALA A 122 8.77 4.05 -3.36
CA ALA A 122 8.65 4.09 -1.92
C ALA A 122 9.39 5.31 -1.34
N LYS A 123 9.17 5.58 -0.05
CA LYS A 123 9.85 6.65 0.69
C LYS A 123 10.30 6.16 2.05
N VAL A 124 11.58 6.36 2.38
CA VAL A 124 12.04 6.27 3.77
C VAL A 124 11.52 7.51 4.50
N VAL A 125 10.62 7.32 5.45
CA VAL A 125 9.99 8.42 6.23
C VAL A 125 10.67 8.66 7.57
N ARG A 126 11.45 7.68 8.05
CA ARG A 126 12.28 7.75 9.25
C ARG A 126 13.52 6.91 9.01
N GLU A 127 14.71 7.46 9.16
CA GLU A 127 15.96 6.68 9.11
C GLU A 127 16.16 5.89 10.40
N GLY A 128 16.84 4.75 10.32
CA GLY A 128 17.19 3.93 11.48
C GLY A 128 18.25 2.89 11.12
N SER A 129 18.68 2.10 12.12
CA SER A 129 19.83 1.19 11.97
C SER A 129 19.57 -0.26 12.39
N ASP A 130 18.50 -0.52 13.14
CA ASP A 130 18.39 -1.80 13.86
C ASP A 130 17.33 -2.73 13.23
N VAL A 131 16.27 -2.15 12.66
CA VAL A 131 15.21 -2.88 11.98
C VAL A 131 14.52 -2.00 10.93
N THR A 132 14.18 -2.59 9.78
CA THR A 132 13.32 -1.98 8.78
C THR A 132 11.85 -2.33 9.06
N LEU A 133 11.02 -1.32 9.25
CA LEU A 133 9.55 -1.42 9.26
C LEU A 133 9.01 -0.95 7.92
N VAL A 134 8.32 -1.81 7.19
CA VAL A 134 7.65 -1.46 5.94
C VAL A 134 6.16 -1.33 6.19
N GLY A 135 5.59 -0.17 5.89
CA GLY A 135 4.15 0.07 5.98
C GLY A 135 3.60 0.65 4.68
N TYR A 136 2.28 0.63 4.57
CA TYR A 136 1.55 1.34 3.53
C TYR A 136 0.20 1.78 4.08
N SER A 137 -0.38 2.81 3.46
CA SER A 137 -1.65 3.36 3.89
C SER A 137 -1.65 3.65 5.40
N ARG A 138 -2.73 3.27 6.11
CA ARG A 138 -2.85 3.49 7.55
C ARG A 138 -1.67 2.91 8.30
N MET A 139 -1.28 1.66 8.04
CA MET A 139 -0.23 0.95 8.78
C MET A 139 1.15 1.62 8.75
N LEU A 140 1.40 2.57 7.85
CA LEU A 140 2.57 3.45 7.96
C LEU A 140 2.57 4.26 9.26
N LEU A 141 1.43 4.84 9.64
CA LEU A 141 1.31 5.67 10.83
C LEU A 141 1.48 4.83 12.11
N GLN A 142 0.95 3.60 12.12
CA GLN A 142 1.21 2.65 13.20
C GLN A 142 2.69 2.26 13.28
N ALA A 143 3.36 2.07 12.15
CA ALA A 143 4.79 1.76 12.13
C ALA A 143 5.63 2.92 12.69
N LEU A 144 5.29 4.17 12.37
CA LEU A 144 5.93 5.36 12.95
C LEU A 144 5.73 5.44 14.46
N GLN A 145 4.50 5.22 14.95
CA GLN A 145 4.22 5.18 16.40
C GLN A 145 4.99 4.06 17.10
N ALA A 146 5.05 2.87 16.49
CA ALA A 146 5.81 1.75 17.03
C ALA A 146 7.32 2.08 17.09
N ALA A 147 7.86 2.72 16.05
CA ALA A 147 9.26 3.16 16.03
C ALA A 147 9.58 4.15 17.17
N GLU A 148 8.70 5.11 17.44
CA GLU A 148 8.86 6.06 18.56
C GLU A 148 8.85 5.36 19.92
N VAL A 149 7.94 4.39 20.11
CA VAL A 149 7.86 3.62 21.37
C VAL A 149 9.11 2.77 21.56
N LEU A 150 9.54 2.04 20.53
CA LEU A 150 10.72 1.18 20.56
C LEU A 150 12.02 1.96 20.81
N GLU A 151 12.17 3.14 20.22
CA GLU A 151 13.31 4.02 20.48
C GLU A 151 13.31 4.50 21.93
N ARG A 152 12.15 4.91 22.46
CA ARG A 152 12.02 5.46 23.81
C ARG A 152 12.21 4.40 24.90
N GLU A 153 11.64 3.21 24.72
CA GLU A 153 11.54 2.20 25.77
C GLU A 153 12.69 1.19 25.71
N ASP A 154 13.13 0.82 24.50
CA ASP A 154 14.11 -0.23 24.28
C ASP A 154 15.41 0.27 23.62
N GLY A 155 15.46 1.54 23.19
CA GLY A 155 16.60 2.11 22.48
C GLY A 155 16.77 1.58 21.05
N ILE A 156 15.72 1.02 20.45
CA ILE A 156 15.75 0.40 19.11
C ILE A 156 15.45 1.44 18.03
N SER A 157 16.41 1.64 17.12
CA SER A 157 16.33 2.58 16.01
C SER A 157 15.73 1.95 14.75
N CYS A 158 14.44 2.22 14.50
CA CYS A 158 13.69 1.65 13.38
C CYS A 158 13.74 2.52 12.11
N GLU A 159 14.23 1.99 10.99
CA GLU A 159 14.00 2.62 9.70
C GLU A 159 12.57 2.35 9.24
N VAL A 160 11.81 3.37 8.86
CA VAL A 160 10.41 3.21 8.43
C VAL A 160 10.27 3.58 6.96
N VAL A 161 9.76 2.65 6.18
CA VAL A 161 9.56 2.77 4.72
C VAL A 161 8.06 2.76 4.40
N ASP A 162 7.59 3.81 3.75
CA ASP A 162 6.28 3.87 3.11
C ASP A 162 6.36 3.31 1.70
N LEU A 163 5.63 2.23 1.42
CA LEU A 163 5.61 1.65 0.08
C LEU A 163 4.96 2.57 -0.94
N ARG A 164 3.89 3.28 -0.57
CA ARG A 164 3.00 4.09 -1.44
C ARG A 164 2.30 3.33 -2.58
N THR A 165 3.03 2.47 -3.28
CA THR A 165 2.62 1.69 -4.44
C THR A 165 2.83 0.22 -4.14
N LEU A 166 1.77 -0.58 -4.31
CA LEU A 166 1.83 -2.03 -4.19
C LEU A 166 2.13 -2.71 -5.53
N ARG A 167 1.78 -2.04 -6.65
CA ARG A 167 2.14 -2.49 -8.00
C ARG A 167 2.39 -1.30 -8.94
N PRO A 168 3.55 -1.22 -9.61
CA PRO A 168 4.77 -2.00 -9.35
C PRO A 168 5.39 -1.60 -8.01
N LEU A 169 5.89 -2.57 -7.24
CA LEU A 169 6.53 -2.31 -5.95
C LEU A 169 8.00 -1.89 -6.12
N ASP A 170 8.45 -0.94 -5.31
CA ASP A 170 9.84 -0.47 -5.25
C ASP A 170 10.71 -1.37 -4.36
N TYR A 171 11.00 -2.58 -4.85
CA TYR A 171 11.86 -3.54 -4.13
C TYR A 171 13.25 -2.98 -3.80
N PRO A 172 13.93 -2.21 -4.68
CA PRO A 172 15.25 -1.66 -4.37
C PRO A 172 15.28 -0.82 -3.09
N THR A 173 14.28 0.04 -2.85
CA THR A 173 14.23 0.87 -1.63
C THR A 173 14.14 0.01 -0.38
N VAL A 174 13.27 -1.01 -0.38
CA VAL A 174 13.14 -1.93 0.76
C VAL A 174 14.41 -2.77 0.95
N ALA A 175 15.00 -3.30 -0.12
CA ALA A 175 16.22 -4.11 -0.05
C ALA A 175 17.43 -3.32 0.46
N ASN A 176 17.56 -2.05 0.05
CA ASN A 176 18.63 -1.19 0.55
C ASN A 176 18.45 -0.87 2.04
N SER A 177 17.20 -0.70 2.49
CA SER A 177 16.87 -0.56 3.91
C SER A 177 17.32 -1.79 4.71
N VAL A 178 16.91 -2.98 4.26
CA VAL A 178 17.23 -4.25 4.90
C VAL A 178 18.74 -4.52 4.93
N ARG A 179 19.49 -4.15 3.89
CA ARG A 179 20.96 -4.26 3.89
C ARG A 179 21.65 -3.46 4.97
N ARG A 180 21.02 -2.39 5.47
CA ARG A 180 21.55 -1.56 6.55
C ARG A 180 21.13 -2.06 7.93
N THR A 181 19.91 -2.57 8.03
CA THR A 181 19.28 -2.90 9.32
C THR A 181 19.30 -4.39 9.65
N HIS A 182 19.54 -5.25 8.65
CA HIS A 182 19.58 -6.71 8.71
C HIS A 182 18.29 -7.39 9.18
N ARG A 183 17.19 -6.63 9.36
CA ARG A 183 15.91 -7.13 9.87
C ARG A 183 14.75 -6.44 9.18
N LEU A 184 13.67 -7.19 8.93
CA LEU A 184 12.48 -6.67 8.26
C LEU A 184 11.20 -7.09 8.97
N VAL A 185 10.31 -6.12 9.19
CA VAL A 185 8.92 -6.33 9.59
C VAL A 185 8.01 -5.64 8.61
N LEU A 186 7.08 -6.40 8.00
CA LEU A 186 5.98 -5.83 7.23
C LEU A 186 4.81 -5.51 8.15
N CYS A 187 4.29 -4.30 8.05
CA CYS A 187 3.13 -3.78 8.76
C CYS A 187 1.96 -3.65 7.78
N GLY A 188 1.07 -4.64 7.74
CA GLY A 188 -0.09 -4.69 6.85
C GLY A 188 -1.41 -4.82 7.59
N GLU A 189 -2.47 -4.33 6.96
CA GLU A 189 -3.88 -4.59 7.31
C GLU A 189 -4.49 -5.63 6.35
N ASP A 190 -3.65 -6.36 5.61
CA ASP A 190 -4.05 -7.46 4.74
C ASP A 190 -4.29 -8.75 5.51
N TRP A 191 -4.95 -9.72 4.86
CA TRP A 191 -5.08 -11.06 5.42
C TRP A 191 -3.74 -11.78 5.45
N ARG A 192 -3.46 -12.49 6.53
CA ARG A 192 -2.22 -13.27 6.63
C ARG A 192 -2.10 -14.31 5.51
N THR A 193 -3.20 -14.99 5.17
CA THR A 193 -3.22 -16.00 4.11
C THR A 193 -3.60 -15.36 2.79
N GLY A 194 -2.74 -15.48 1.77
CA GLY A 194 -2.99 -14.94 0.43
C GLY A 194 -2.95 -13.40 0.32
N GLY A 195 -2.65 -12.69 1.41
CA GLY A 195 -2.47 -11.24 1.40
C GLY A 195 -1.22 -10.79 0.65
N PHE A 196 -1.19 -9.49 0.36
CA PHE A 196 -0.10 -8.82 -0.35
C PHE A 196 1.27 -9.11 0.27
N GLY A 197 1.32 -9.16 1.60
CA GLY A 197 2.56 -9.33 2.34
C GLY A 197 3.30 -10.62 2.01
N ALA A 198 2.61 -11.68 1.62
CA ALA A 198 3.26 -12.96 1.29
C ALA A 198 4.23 -12.82 0.10
N SER A 199 3.82 -12.11 -0.96
CA SER A 199 4.66 -11.89 -2.15
C SER A 199 5.85 -11.00 -1.85
N LEU A 200 5.66 -9.94 -1.05
CA LEU A 200 6.75 -9.07 -0.61
C LEU A 200 7.77 -9.85 0.22
N LEU A 201 7.32 -10.64 1.19
CA LEU A 201 8.19 -11.44 2.05
C LEU A 201 9.04 -12.42 1.22
N SER A 202 8.44 -13.09 0.24
CA SER A 202 9.16 -14.02 -0.65
C SER A 202 10.24 -13.30 -1.46
N GLU A 203 9.89 -12.20 -2.11
CA GLU A 203 10.84 -11.41 -2.91
C GLU A 203 11.96 -10.83 -2.06
N MET A 204 11.65 -10.39 -0.84
CA MET A 204 12.66 -9.87 0.09
C MET A 204 13.58 -10.98 0.59
N GLN A 205 13.07 -12.19 0.81
CA GLN A 205 13.89 -13.34 1.15
C GLN A 205 14.88 -13.66 0.03
N ASP A 206 14.45 -13.63 -1.24
CA ASP A 206 15.33 -13.90 -2.38
C ASP A 206 16.38 -12.80 -2.58
N ARG A 207 16.02 -11.54 -2.37
CA ARG A 207 16.88 -10.36 -2.62
C ARG A 207 17.88 -10.06 -1.52
N CYS A 208 17.57 -10.46 -0.29
CA CYS A 208 18.29 -10.09 0.92
C CYS A 208 18.62 -11.29 1.81
N PHE A 209 18.63 -12.52 1.27
CA PHE A 209 18.88 -13.74 2.04
C PHE A 209 20.14 -13.61 2.92
N ASP A 210 21.26 -13.23 2.32
CA ASP A 210 22.55 -13.10 3.00
C ASP A 210 22.64 -11.86 3.91
N ASP A 211 21.73 -10.89 3.73
CA ASP A 211 21.71 -9.65 4.49
C ASP A 211 20.87 -9.77 5.78
N LEU A 212 20.04 -10.81 5.92
CA LEU A 212 19.08 -10.96 7.01
C LEU A 212 19.66 -11.72 8.20
N ASP A 213 19.67 -11.08 9.37
CA ASP A 213 20.06 -11.69 10.65
C ASP A 213 18.93 -12.47 11.32
N ALA A 214 17.69 -12.29 10.85
CA ALA A 214 16.50 -12.92 11.42
C ALA A 214 15.42 -13.16 10.35
N PRO A 215 14.52 -14.14 10.55
CA PRO A 215 13.40 -14.35 9.65
C PRO A 215 12.51 -13.11 9.56
N ILE A 216 12.13 -12.74 8.34
CA ILE A 216 11.22 -11.62 8.08
C ILE A 216 9.90 -11.85 8.82
N GLN A 217 9.46 -10.84 9.59
CA GLN A 217 8.19 -10.89 10.31
C GLN A 217 7.11 -10.07 9.60
N ARG A 218 5.86 -10.39 9.94
CA ARG A 218 4.67 -9.75 9.36
C ARG A 218 3.63 -9.52 10.45
N VAL A 219 3.13 -8.30 10.51
CA VAL A 219 1.90 -7.91 11.19
C VAL A 219 0.81 -7.87 10.12
N ALA A 220 -0.28 -8.60 10.36
CA ALA A 220 -1.40 -8.75 9.43
C ALA A 220 -2.70 -8.96 10.22
N MET A 221 -3.85 -8.81 9.55
CA MET A 221 -5.13 -9.16 10.15
C MET A 221 -5.21 -10.65 10.49
N ARG A 222 -5.99 -10.97 11.53
CA ARG A 222 -6.38 -12.35 11.80
C ARG A 222 -7.17 -12.91 10.62
N ASP A 223 -6.97 -14.20 10.34
CA ASP A 223 -7.60 -14.91 9.22
C ASP A 223 -9.04 -15.32 9.56
N ILE A 224 -9.87 -14.30 9.81
CA ILE A 224 -11.29 -14.41 10.16
C ILE A 224 -12.06 -13.25 9.51
N PRO A 225 -13.37 -13.43 9.24
CA PRO A 225 -14.22 -12.30 8.90
C PRO A 225 -14.23 -11.26 10.03
N LEU A 226 -14.11 -9.96 9.70
CA LEU A 226 -13.99 -8.92 10.70
C LEU A 226 -15.28 -8.82 11.56
N PRO A 227 -15.18 -8.95 12.89
CA PRO A 227 -16.34 -8.89 13.78
C PRO A 227 -16.84 -7.45 13.95
N TYR A 228 -18.13 -7.28 14.23
CA TYR A 228 -18.71 -5.98 14.56
C TYR A 228 -18.40 -5.51 16.00
N SER A 229 -18.18 -6.46 16.92
CA SER A 229 -17.93 -6.15 18.32
C SER A 229 -16.64 -5.36 18.49
N ARG A 230 -16.72 -4.19 19.14
CA ARG A 230 -15.57 -3.31 19.39
C ARG A 230 -14.40 -4.02 20.07
N GLN A 231 -14.69 -4.90 21.02
CA GLN A 231 -13.66 -5.64 21.76
C GLN A 231 -12.98 -6.73 20.93
N LEU A 232 -13.62 -7.19 19.85
CA LEU A 232 -13.07 -8.24 18.99
C LEU A 232 -12.39 -7.65 17.74
N GLU A 233 -12.78 -6.45 17.34
CA GLU A 233 -12.21 -5.75 16.18
C GLU A 233 -10.87 -5.07 16.50
N HIS A 234 -10.71 -4.53 17.72
CA HIS A 234 -9.49 -3.83 18.17
C HIS A 234 -8.50 -4.76 18.87
#